data_AF-A0A2S0PEV5-F1
#
_entry.id   AF-A0A2S0PEV5-F1
#
_cell.length_a   1.000
_cell.length_b   1.000
_cell.length_c   1.000
_cell.angle_alpha   90.00
_cell.angle_beta   90.00
_cell.angle_gamma   90.00
#
_symmetry.space_group_name_H-M   'P 1'
#
loop_
_entity.id
_entity.type
_entity.pdbx_description
1 polymer ?
#
loop_
_entity_poly.entity_id
_entity_poly.type
_entity_poly.pdbx_seq_one_letter_code
_entity_poly.pdbx_strand_id
1 'polypeptide(L)'
;MPNLTFYIDAGQMPSEECLAGLSRDCIKLCTGILEAQLKNVHVIYVNVQPGQGHPVFAEIRYRLEVFRTPAVMNRFMTALDNTIAHHTGLAARIRCFGYAASNIYARN
;
A
#
# COMPACT_ATOMS: atom_id res chain seq x y z
N MET A 1 -7.00 -4.40 -8.74
CA MET A 1 -6.48 -3.05 -9.04
C MET A 1 -6.13 -2.31 -7.74
N PRO A 2 -5.23 -2.84 -6.90
CA PRO A 2 -4.74 -2.08 -5.76
C PRO A 2 -3.68 -1.06 -6.22
N ASN A 3 -3.86 0.19 -5.83
CA ASN A 3 -2.83 1.23 -5.89
C ASN A 3 -2.39 1.52 -4.47
N LEU A 4 -1.10 1.42 -4.20
CA LEU A 4 -0.48 1.67 -2.90
C LEU A 4 0.38 2.92 -3.05
N THR A 5 -0.01 4.00 -2.39
CA THR A 5 0.75 5.24 -2.35
C THR A 5 1.30 5.44 -0.95
N PHE A 6 2.62 5.53 -0.85
CA PHE A 6 3.33 5.80 0.39
C PHE A 6 3.82 7.24 0.36
N TYR A 7 3.24 8.06 1.22
CA TYR A 7 3.72 9.41 1.51
C TYR A 7 4.72 9.29 2.66
N ILE A 8 6.00 9.52 2.38
CA ILE A 8 7.08 9.35 3.33
C ILE A 8 7.75 10.70 3.59
N ASP A 9 7.97 11.02 4.86
CA ASP A 9 8.76 12.16 5.29
C ASP A 9 10.09 12.23 4.51
N ALA A 10 10.33 13.35 3.82
CA ALA A 10 11.52 13.56 3.01
C ALA A 10 12.81 13.43 3.82
N GLY A 11 12.80 13.78 5.12
CA GLY A 11 13.95 13.62 6.01
C GLY A 11 14.21 12.17 6.45
N GLN A 12 13.26 11.27 6.21
CA GLN A 12 13.31 9.85 6.62
C GLN A 12 13.10 8.91 5.42
N MET A 13 13.25 9.40 4.19
CA MET A 13 13.06 8.60 2.99
C MET A 13 14.08 7.43 2.96
N PRO A 14 13.62 6.18 2.83
CA PRO A 14 14.51 5.02 2.74
C PRO A 14 15.37 5.04 1.47
N SER A 15 16.43 4.23 1.45
CA SER A 15 17.24 4.02 0.25
C SER A 15 16.43 3.39 -0.88
N GLU A 16 16.90 3.55 -2.11
CA GLU A 16 16.29 2.92 -3.28
C GLU A 16 16.20 1.39 -3.14
N GLU A 17 17.20 0.75 -2.54
CA GLU A 17 17.20 -0.69 -2.27
C GLU A 17 16.07 -1.09 -1.31
N CYS A 18 15.89 -0.35 -0.22
CA CYS A 18 14.78 -0.54 0.72
C CYS A 18 13.42 -0.35 0.03
N LEU A 19 13.27 0.69 -0.80
CA LEU A 19 12.03 0.94 -1.54
C LEU A 19 11.75 -0.16 -2.58
N ALA A 20 12.79 -0.68 -3.24
CA ALA A 20 12.66 -1.81 -4.16
C ALA A 20 12.26 -3.10 -3.42
N GLY A 21 12.81 -3.33 -2.23
CA GLY A 21 12.41 -4.42 -1.33
C GLY A 21 10.94 -4.34 -0.94
N LEU A 22 10.53 -3.18 -0.42
CA LEU A 22 9.14 -2.89 -0.06
C LEU A 22 8.20 -3.07 -1.26
N SER A 23 8.59 -2.62 -2.45
CA SER A 23 7.80 -2.79 -3.68
C SER A 23 7.55 -4.25 -4.02
N ARG A 24 8.60 -5.10 -3.96
CA ARG A 24 8.47 -6.54 -4.24
C ARG A 24 7.52 -7.22 -3.25
N ASP A 25 7.60 -6.89 -1.97
CA ASP A 25 6.74 -7.51 -0.97
C ASP A 25 5.31 -6.97 -1.05
N CYS A 26 5.11 -5.67 -1.32
CA CYS A 26 3.79 -5.11 -1.64
C CYS A 26 3.12 -5.84 -2.81
N ILE A 27 3.87 -6.16 -3.86
CA ILE A 27 3.38 -6.96 -5.00
C ILE A 27 2.95 -8.36 -4.54
N LYS A 28 3.75 -9.05 -3.73
CA LYS A 28 3.38 -10.38 -3.18
C LYS A 28 2.13 -10.30 -2.31
N LEU A 29 2.00 -9.29 -1.45
CA LEU A 29 0.82 -9.10 -0.61
C LEU A 29 -0.43 -8.83 -1.46
N CYS A 30 -0.32 -7.99 -2.49
CA CYS A 30 -1.44 -7.70 -3.38
C CYS A 30 -1.87 -8.92 -4.19
N THR A 31 -0.93 -9.67 -4.75
CA THR A 31 -1.22 -10.83 -5.59
C THR A 31 -1.64 -12.06 -4.77
N GLY A 32 -1.08 -12.25 -3.58
CA GLY A 32 -1.34 -13.41 -2.72
C GLY A 32 -2.50 -13.22 -1.74
N ILE A 33 -2.65 -12.05 -1.10
CA ILE A 33 -3.71 -11.83 -0.11
C ILE A 33 -4.93 -11.18 -0.74
N LEU A 34 -4.74 -10.15 -1.58
CA LEU A 34 -5.84 -9.44 -2.23
C LEU A 34 -6.25 -10.07 -3.58
N GLU A 35 -5.59 -11.15 -3.99
CA GLU A 35 -5.80 -11.86 -5.27
C GLU A 35 -5.85 -10.87 -6.45
N ALA A 36 -4.98 -9.87 -6.42
CA ALA A 36 -4.84 -8.92 -7.51
C ALA A 36 -4.05 -9.55 -8.66
N GLN A 37 -4.46 -9.30 -9.91
CA GLN A 37 -3.59 -9.55 -11.05
C GLN A 37 -2.39 -8.59 -11.01
N LEU A 38 -1.18 -9.11 -11.24
CA LEU A 38 0.07 -8.33 -11.18
C LEU A 38 0.01 -7.03 -11.99
N LYS A 39 -0.47 -7.09 -13.23
CA LYS A 39 -0.61 -5.92 -14.13
C LYS A 39 -1.48 -4.78 -13.57
N ASN A 40 -2.27 -5.07 -12.54
CA ASN A 40 -3.19 -4.13 -11.91
C ASN A 40 -2.68 -3.63 -10.55
N VAL A 41 -1.45 -3.97 -10.15
CA VAL A 41 -0.82 -3.50 -8.91
C VAL A 41 0.06 -2.31 -9.24
N HIS A 42 -0.12 -1.20 -8.52
CA HIS A 42 0.75 -0.03 -8.62
C HIS A 42 1.30 0.30 -7.24
N VAL A 43 2.61 0.51 -7.13
CA VAL A 43 3.30 0.94 -5.91
C VAL A 43 3.97 2.28 -6.19
N ILE A 44 3.68 3.29 -5.36
CA ILE A 44 4.10 4.69 -5.58
C ILE A 44 4.71 5.21 -4.27
N TYR A 45 5.85 5.90 -4.39
CA TYR A 45 6.47 6.61 -3.27
C TYR A 45 6.46 8.12 -3.54
N VAL A 46 6.04 8.89 -2.55
CA VAL A 46 5.95 10.35 -2.63
C VAL A 46 6.71 10.92 -1.45
N ASN A 47 7.67 11.82 -1.72
CA ASN A 47 8.33 12.58 -0.67
C ASN A 47 7.39 13.67 -0.16
N VAL A 48 7.28 13.82 1.15
CA VAL A 48 6.43 14.85 1.76
C VAL A 48 7.15 15.61 2.87
N GLN A 49 6.67 16.82 3.17
CA GLN A 49 7.03 17.59 4.35
C GLN A 49 5.84 17.51 5.33
N PRO A 50 5.79 16.50 6.22
CA PRO A 50 4.64 16.30 7.08
C PRO A 50 4.56 17.37 8.17
N GLY A 51 3.36 17.89 8.43
CA GLY A 51 3.12 18.77 9.59
C GLY A 51 2.98 18.00 10.90
N GLN A 52 2.13 16.96 10.92
CA GLN A 52 1.89 16.11 12.09
C GLN A 52 1.44 14.70 11.69
N GLY A 53 1.87 13.68 12.44
CA GLY A 53 1.45 12.29 12.26
C GLY A 53 2.63 11.32 12.24
N HIS A 54 2.40 10.14 11.66
CA HIS A 54 3.45 9.15 11.44
C HIS A 54 4.35 9.53 10.26
N PRO A 55 5.63 9.13 10.26
CA PRO A 55 6.57 9.41 9.18
C PRO A 55 6.19 8.76 7.84
N VAL A 56 5.35 7.71 7.87
CA VAL A 56 4.75 7.10 6.69
C VAL A 56 3.23 7.20 6.76
N PHE A 57 2.60 7.72 5.71
CA PHE A 57 1.17 7.55 5.45
C PHE A 57 0.99 6.68 4.21
N ALA A 58 0.39 5.50 4.37
CA ALA A 58 0.10 4.57 3.29
C ALA A 58 -1.38 4.62 2.93
N GLU A 59 -1.67 5.05 1.70
CA GLU A 59 -3.01 5.04 1.13
C GLU A 59 -3.14 3.89 0.14
N ILE A 60 -4.13 3.03 0.36
CA ILE A 60 -4.39 1.89 -0.50
C ILE A 60 -5.77 2.04 -1.11
N ARG A 61 -5.84 2.22 -2.42
CA ARG A 61 -7.10 2.26 -3.18
C ARG A 61 -7.28 0.96 -3.92
N TYR A 62 -8.43 0.29 -3.74
CA TYR A 62 -8.67 -1.00 -4.34
C TYR A 62 -10.13 -1.16 -4.81
N ARG A 63 -10.34 -2.09 -5.74
CA ARG A 63 -11.69 -2.50 -6.16
C ARG A 63 -12.28 -3.45 -5.11
N LEU A 64 -13.53 -3.24 -4.71
CA LEU A 64 -14.26 -4.19 -3.87
C LEU A 64 -14.51 -5.48 -4.63
N GLU A 65 -14.32 -6.61 -3.96
CA GLU A 65 -14.59 -7.95 -4.48
C GLU A 65 -15.14 -8.81 -3.34
N VAL A 66 -15.97 -9.80 -3.67
CA VAL A 66 -16.63 -10.65 -2.67
C VAL A 66 -15.64 -11.40 -1.77
N PHE A 67 -14.46 -11.73 -2.30
CA PHE A 67 -13.39 -12.43 -1.58
C PHE A 67 -12.49 -11.50 -0.75
N ARG A 68 -12.55 -10.17 -0.94
CA ARG A 68 -11.81 -9.18 -0.14
C ARG A 68 -12.61 -8.78 1.10
N THR A 69 -12.90 -9.77 1.93
CA THR A 69 -13.68 -9.59 3.17
C THR A 69 -12.93 -8.72 4.18
N PRO A 70 -13.61 -8.17 5.21
CA PRO A 70 -12.94 -7.42 6.28
C PRO A 70 -11.78 -8.19 6.93
N ALA A 71 -11.91 -9.51 7.10
CA ALA A 71 -10.85 -10.35 7.66
C ALA A 71 -9.63 -10.43 6.72
N VAL A 72 -9.84 -10.57 5.42
CA VAL A 72 -8.77 -10.54 4.41
C VAL A 72 -8.08 -9.18 4.38
N MET A 73 -8.86 -8.09 4.45
CA MET A 73 -8.32 -6.74 4.50
C MET A 73 -7.51 -6.48 5.78
N ASN A 74 -7.97 -6.96 6.93
CA ASN A 74 -7.22 -6.87 8.18
C ASN A 74 -5.88 -7.61 8.09
N ARG A 75 -5.89 -8.85 7.55
CA ARG A 75 -4.67 -9.63 7.31
C ARG A 75 -3.70 -8.90 6.37
N PHE A 76 -4.21 -8.31 5.29
CA PHE A 76 -3.41 -7.50 4.38
C PHE A 76 -2.80 -6.28 5.09
N MET A 77 -3.59 -5.54 5.87
CA MET A 77 -3.13 -4.35 6.59
C MET A 77 -2.05 -4.68 7.63
N THR A 78 -2.21 -5.75 8.40
CA THR A 78 -1.19 -6.21 9.35
C THR A 78 0.10 -6.62 8.64
N ALA A 79 0.00 -7.38 7.55
CA ALA A 79 1.18 -7.79 6.78
C ALA A 79 1.88 -6.61 6.13
N LEU A 80 1.11 -5.63 5.63
CA LEU A 80 1.64 -4.40 5.05
C LEU A 80 2.37 -3.56 6.10
N ASP A 81 1.80 -3.38 7.30
CA ASP A 81 2.43 -2.65 8.39
C ASP A 81 3.78 -3.24 8.77
N ASN A 82 3.82 -4.57 8.96
CA ASN A 82 5.07 -5.30 9.23
C ASN A 82 6.09 -5.13 8.10
N THR A 83 5.64 -5.13 6.84
CA THR A 83 6.52 -4.99 5.67
C THR A 83 7.10 -3.58 5.60
N ILE A 84 6.31 -2.54 5.88
CA ILE A 84 6.80 -1.17 5.95
C ILE A 84 7.84 -1.05 7.07
N ALA A 85 7.53 -1.54 8.27
CA ALA A 85 8.44 -1.50 9.40
C ALA A 85 9.76 -2.25 9.10
N HIS A 86 9.69 -3.41 8.44
CA HIS A 86 10.87 -4.19 8.07
C HIS A 86 11.80 -3.46 7.10
N HIS A 87 11.27 -2.87 6.03
CA HIS A 87 12.09 -2.25 4.99
C HIS A 87 12.51 -0.81 5.32
N THR A 88 11.77 -0.12 6.18
CA THR A 88 11.99 1.31 6.44
C THR A 88 12.40 1.62 7.87
N GLY A 89 12.13 0.73 8.84
CA GLY A 89 12.26 1.03 10.27
C GLY A 89 11.23 2.04 10.79
N LEU A 90 10.26 2.45 9.96
CA LEU A 90 9.31 3.51 10.28
C LEU A 90 7.93 2.95 10.65
N ALA A 91 7.25 3.64 11.55
CA ALA A 91 5.84 3.41 11.82
C ALA A 91 4.97 4.05 10.74
N ALA A 92 3.92 3.35 10.32
CA ALA A 92 3.01 3.81 9.28
C ALA A 92 1.59 4.06 9.81
N ARG A 93 0.92 5.04 9.21
CA ARG A 93 -0.54 5.15 9.26
C ARG A 93 -1.11 4.61 7.96
N ILE A 94 -1.85 3.51 8.04
CA ILE A 94 -2.42 2.82 6.87
C ILE A 94 -3.91 3.13 6.76
N ARG A 95 -4.37 3.52 5.56
CA ARG A 95 -5.79 3.63 5.23
C ARG A 95 -6.10 2.95 3.91
N CYS A 96 -7.12 2.09 3.91
CA CYS A 96 -7.59 1.38 2.74
C CYS A 96 -8.96 1.89 2.31
N PHE A 97 -9.12 2.22 1.03
CA PHE A 97 -10.35 2.73 0.43
C PHE A 97 -10.80 1.80 -0.70
N GLY A 98 -11.94 1.14 -0.47
CA GLY A 98 -12.56 0.24 -1.44
C GLY A 98 -13.58 0.95 -2.31
N TYR A 99 -13.57 0.70 -3.61
CA TYR A 99 -14.54 1.24 -4.56
C TYR A 99 -15.33 0.10 -5.22
N ALA A 100 -16.66 0.25 -5.31
CA ALA A 100 -17.49 -0.65 -6.10
C ALA A 100 -17.06 -0.60 -7.57
N ALA A 101 -17.14 -1.72 -8.27
CA ALA A 101 -16.73 -1.80 -9.68
C ALA A 101 -17.46 -0.78 -10.57
N SER A 102 -18.74 -0.48 -10.28
CA SER A 102 -19.55 0.54 -10.95
C SER A 102 -19.03 1.97 -10.79
N ASN A 103 -18.18 2.22 -9.79
CA ASN A 103 -17.68 3.56 -9.46
C ASN A 103 -16.24 3.77 -9.96
N ILE A 104 -15.65 2.78 -10.64
CA ILE A 104 -14.28 2.85 -11.14
C ILE A 104 -14.33 3.19 -12.63
N TYR A 105 -14.02 4.44 -12.94
CA TYR A 105 -13.79 4.92 -14.30
C TYR A 105 -12.28 5.04 -14.50
N ALA A 106 -11.67 4.00 -15.06
CA ALA A 106 -10.24 3.92 -15.26
C ALA A 106 -9.91 3.59 -16.71
N ARG A 107 -8.81 4.15 -17.22
CA ARG A 107 -8.15 3.74 -18.46
C ARG A 107 -6.70 3.50 -18.10
N ASN A 108 -6.23 2.27 -18.31
CA ASN A 108 -4.83 1.85 -18.31
C ASN A 108 -4.80 0.45 -18.91
#